data_AF-G9NZ44-F1
#
_entry.id   AF-G9NZ44-F1
#
_cell.length_a   1.000
_cell.length_b   1.000
_cell.length_c   1.000
_cell.angle_alpha   90.00
_cell.angle_beta   90.00
_cell.angle_gamma   90.00
#
_symmetry.space_group_name_H-M   'P 1'
#
loop_
_entity.id
_entity.type
_entity.pdbx_description
1 polymer ?
#
loop_
_entity_poly.entity_id
_entity_poly.type
_entity_poly.pdbx_seq_one_letter_code
_entity_poly.pdbx_strand_id
1 'polypeptide(L)'
;MEWRSACRVQWEASNVTERQLELTRTGFNGSSSNSSKDSKGSNLTVKSSSVVWIEFDSHEDDFQVNIYNCSKPGVDEIRFEEPYDRCPKIIVWFTALDFLGNESCSFYARAENIGQDGFKLQHSEQKASVAWLAFSNRSKRIKSGHDTCTKEPHASKRRFFSYQLSSDEECLDVNDERAIIFERLFKRTPRTFVAINGIRMEPGKKMNVQVRISKQSAQGFSWTCEAPPGARIDVDWIAFG
;
A
#
# COMPACT_ATOMS: atom_id res chain seq x y z
N MET A 1 26.89 5.00 26.38
CA MET A 1 25.54 4.52 26.73
C MET A 1 24.63 5.03 25.62
N GLU A 2 24.43 4.21 24.57
CA GLU A 2 23.68 4.57 23.37
C GLU A 2 22.18 4.46 23.65
N TRP A 3 21.47 5.59 23.56
CA TRP A 3 20.01 5.61 23.60
C TRP A 3 19.50 5.44 22.17
N ARG A 4 19.03 4.24 21.82
CA ARG A 4 18.28 4.00 20.58
C ARG A 4 16.80 4.23 20.86
N SER A 5 16.28 5.35 20.37
CA SER A 5 14.84 5.61 20.34
C SER A 5 14.21 4.73 19.26
N ALA A 6 13.32 3.81 19.64
CA ALA A 6 12.48 3.04 18.72
C ALA A 6 11.09 3.68 18.65
N CYS A 7 10.52 3.83 17.46
CA CYS A 7 9.23 4.50 17.24
C CYS A 7 8.16 3.46 16.88
N ARG A 8 7.54 2.88 17.91
CA ARG A 8 6.48 1.88 17.72
C ARG A 8 5.19 2.53 17.19
N VAL A 9 4.80 2.19 15.96
CA VAL A 9 3.43 2.41 15.48
C VAL A 9 2.66 1.11 15.71
N GLN A 10 1.77 1.12 16.70
CA GLN A 10 0.92 -0.02 17.04
C GLN A 10 -0.51 0.33 16.65
N TRP A 11 -1.11 -0.50 15.81
CA TRP A 11 -2.55 -0.48 15.56
C TRP A 11 -3.16 -1.42 16.60
N GLU A 12 -3.81 -0.89 17.64
CA GLU A 12 -4.51 -1.72 18.63
C GLU A 12 -5.87 -2.12 18.07
N ALA A 13 -6.10 -3.42 17.92
CA ALA A 13 -7.42 -4.01 17.68
C ALA A 13 -7.97 -4.49 19.03
N SER A 14 -9.05 -3.88 19.50
CA SER A 14 -9.76 -4.32 20.70
C SER A 14 -10.94 -5.21 20.33
N ASN A 15 -10.80 -6.53 20.58
CA ASN A 15 -11.85 -7.53 20.71
C ASN A 15 -13.12 -7.35 19.86
N VAL A 16 -13.19 -7.97 18.67
CA VAL A 16 -14.48 -8.30 18.02
C VAL A 16 -14.41 -9.68 17.39
N THR A 17 -15.35 -10.52 17.80
CA THR A 17 -15.75 -11.78 17.16
C THR A 17 -16.62 -11.51 15.94
N GLU A 18 -16.45 -12.32 14.89
CA GLU A 18 -17.14 -12.30 13.59
C GLU A 18 -16.43 -11.43 12.52
N ARG A 19 -16.28 -11.97 11.30
CA ARG A 19 -15.35 -11.59 10.19
C ARG A 19 -15.35 -10.09 9.82
N GLN A 20 -14.78 -9.26 10.69
CA GLN A 20 -14.61 -7.82 10.52
C GLN A 20 -13.13 -7.49 10.76
N LEU A 21 -12.50 -6.83 9.80
CA LEU A 21 -11.18 -6.23 10.01
C LEU A 21 -11.39 -4.86 10.67
N GLU A 22 -11.27 -4.83 11.98
CA GLU A 22 -11.29 -3.59 12.76
C GLU A 22 -9.90 -2.97 12.80
N LEU A 23 -9.79 -1.73 12.31
CA LEU A 23 -8.62 -0.87 12.50
C LEU A 23 -9.07 0.39 13.24
N THR A 24 -8.74 0.44 14.54
CA THR A 24 -9.29 1.42 15.49
C THR A 24 -8.78 2.85 15.24
N ARG A 25 -9.71 3.80 15.34
CA ARG A 25 -9.48 5.25 15.31
C ARG A 25 -9.10 5.75 16.71
N THR A 26 -7.84 6.13 16.94
CA THR A 26 -7.53 7.04 18.06
C THR A 26 -7.64 8.48 17.57
N GLY A 27 -8.77 9.13 17.86
CA GLY A 27 -8.89 10.57 17.72
C GLY A 27 -8.13 11.28 18.84
N PHE A 28 -7.24 12.22 18.51
CA PHE A 28 -6.73 13.18 19.48
C PHE A 28 -7.31 14.55 19.16
N ASN A 29 -8.20 15.03 20.04
CA ASN A 29 -8.55 16.45 20.12
C ASN A 29 -7.32 17.23 20.56
N GLY A 30 -7.12 18.39 19.92
CA GLY A 30 -5.84 19.10 19.93
C GLY A 30 -5.41 19.73 21.26
N SER A 31 -4.16 20.15 21.27
CA SER A 31 -3.67 21.41 21.86
C SER A 31 -2.28 21.67 21.28
N SER A 32 -2.05 22.90 20.82
CA SER A 32 -0.74 23.39 20.42
C SER A 32 0.20 23.44 21.61
N SER A 33 1.47 23.08 21.41
CA SER A 33 2.54 23.50 22.32
C SER A 33 3.87 23.64 21.58
N ASN A 34 4.57 24.69 21.98
CA ASN A 34 5.75 25.31 21.38
C ASN A 34 6.93 24.37 21.09
N SER A 35 7.64 24.71 20.02
CA SER A 35 8.90 24.12 19.61
C SER A 35 10.03 24.48 20.58
N SER A 36 10.60 23.45 21.22
CA SER A 36 11.96 23.48 21.76
C SER A 36 12.92 22.98 20.68
N LYS A 37 13.96 23.77 20.39
CA LYS A 37 15.07 23.38 19.52
C LYS A 37 16.01 22.46 20.30
N ASP A 38 15.92 21.16 20.08
CA ASP A 38 16.98 20.21 20.42
C ASP A 38 17.28 19.30 19.23
N SER A 39 18.55 19.27 18.84
CA SER A 39 19.13 18.42 17.79
C SER A 39 19.20 16.96 18.25
N LYS A 40 18.11 16.22 18.08
CA LYS A 40 18.07 14.75 18.19
C LYS A 40 17.19 14.18 17.08
N GLY A 41 17.63 13.06 16.51
CA GLY A 41 17.10 12.43 15.29
C GLY A 41 15.59 12.62 15.10
N SER A 42 15.22 13.22 13.97
CA SER A 42 13.83 13.47 13.64
C SER A 42 13.09 12.16 13.48
N ASN A 43 12.26 11.81 14.48
CA ASN A 43 11.28 10.76 14.36
C ASN A 43 10.32 11.11 13.21
N LEU A 44 10.06 10.12 12.38
CA LEU A 44 9.26 10.29 11.19
C LEU A 44 8.02 9.41 11.29
N THR A 45 6.86 10.02 11.12
CA THR A 45 5.58 9.33 11.23
C THR A 45 4.97 9.26 9.85
N VAL A 46 4.85 8.05 9.30
CA VAL A 46 3.99 7.82 8.13
C VAL A 46 2.55 7.89 8.62
N LYS A 47 1.86 8.99 8.31
CA LYS A 47 0.44 9.17 8.62
C LYS A 47 -0.36 8.83 7.36
N SER A 48 -0.81 7.59 7.23
CA SER A 48 -1.92 7.30 6.32
C SER A 48 -3.18 7.86 6.96
N SER A 49 -3.71 8.95 6.40
CA SER A 49 -4.80 9.73 7.01
C SER A 49 -6.19 9.12 6.79
N SER A 50 -6.28 7.91 6.23
CA SER A 50 -7.56 7.31 5.91
C SER A 50 -7.52 5.81 6.16
N VAL A 51 -8.02 5.39 7.33
CA VAL A 51 -8.48 4.01 7.50
C VAL A 51 -9.66 3.85 6.55
N VAL A 52 -9.48 3.04 5.52
CA VAL A 52 -10.56 2.66 4.64
C VAL A 52 -11.14 1.36 5.17
N TRP A 53 -12.39 1.44 5.63
CA TRP A 53 -13.22 0.27 5.85
C TRP A 53 -13.66 -0.25 4.49
N ILE A 54 -13.17 -1.42 4.11
CA ILE A 54 -13.81 -2.17 3.04
C ILE A 54 -14.80 -3.11 3.73
N GLU A 55 -16.02 -2.62 3.88
CA GLU A 55 -17.13 -3.49 4.26
C GLU A 55 -17.48 -4.33 3.04
N PHE A 56 -17.43 -5.64 3.26
CA PHE A 56 -17.90 -6.60 2.30
C PHE A 56 -19.10 -7.31 2.89
N ASP A 57 -20.08 -7.64 2.06
CA ASP A 57 -21.17 -8.50 2.49
C ASP A 57 -20.58 -9.88 2.83
N SER A 58 -20.85 -10.37 4.04
CA SER A 58 -20.29 -11.61 4.61
C SER A 58 -20.66 -12.90 3.86
N HIS A 59 -21.44 -12.77 2.78
CA HIS A 59 -21.89 -13.86 1.91
C HIS A 59 -21.13 -13.92 0.57
N GLU A 60 -20.16 -13.03 0.34
CA GLU A 60 -19.33 -13.09 -0.87
C GLU A 60 -18.05 -13.88 -0.57
N ASP A 61 -18.02 -15.17 -0.94
CA ASP A 61 -16.81 -16.03 -0.97
C ASP A 61 -15.74 -15.54 -1.98
N ASP A 62 -15.94 -14.35 -2.55
CA ASP A 62 -15.19 -13.83 -3.69
C ASP A 62 -13.84 -13.22 -3.29
N PHE A 63 -13.60 -12.99 -2.00
CA PHE A 63 -12.36 -12.39 -1.50
C PHE A 63 -11.92 -12.95 -0.15
N GLN A 64 -10.62 -12.86 0.11
CA GLN A 64 -9.98 -13.18 1.38
C GLN A 64 -8.99 -12.07 1.71
N VAL A 65 -8.91 -11.71 2.98
CA VAL A 65 -8.10 -10.60 3.46
C VAL A 65 -7.44 -10.97 4.77
N ASN A 66 -6.17 -10.59 4.94
CA ASN A 66 -5.47 -10.78 6.20
C ASN A 66 -4.34 -9.75 6.37
N ILE A 67 -3.83 -9.65 7.59
CA ILE A 67 -2.65 -8.85 7.93
C ILE A 67 -1.51 -9.81 8.30
N TYR A 68 -0.37 -9.62 7.65
CA TYR A 68 0.87 -10.32 7.93
C TYR A 68 1.87 -9.39 8.63
N ASN A 69 2.44 -9.85 9.73
CA ASN A 69 3.46 -9.10 10.48
C ASN A 69 4.85 -9.59 10.08
N CYS A 70 5.61 -8.73 9.42
CA CYS A 70 6.94 -9.02 8.89
C CYS A 70 7.98 -9.04 10.01
N SER A 71 8.58 -10.20 10.27
CA SER A 71 9.62 -10.35 11.30
C SER A 71 11.03 -10.07 10.78
N LYS A 72 11.32 -10.43 9.53
CA LYS A 72 12.61 -10.26 8.84
C LYS A 72 12.36 -10.05 7.34
N PRO A 73 13.24 -9.36 6.59
CA PRO A 73 13.06 -9.20 5.16
C PRO A 73 13.14 -10.56 4.49
N GLY A 74 12.36 -10.77 3.44
CA GLY A 74 12.39 -12.05 2.75
C GLY A 74 11.14 -12.34 1.95
N VAL A 75 10.90 -13.63 1.81
CA VAL A 75 9.79 -14.21 1.09
C VAL A 75 9.10 -15.20 2.02
N ASP A 76 7.84 -14.94 2.32
CA ASP A 76 7.01 -15.79 3.17
C ASP A 76 5.85 -16.40 2.36
N GLU A 77 5.48 -17.63 2.69
CA GLU A 77 4.36 -18.33 2.04
C GLU A 77 3.06 -17.97 2.77
N ILE A 78 2.09 -17.43 2.03
CA ILE A 78 0.76 -17.14 2.52
C ILE A 78 -0.19 -18.15 1.90
N ARG A 79 -0.97 -18.83 2.75
CA ARG A 79 -2.03 -19.75 2.34
C ARG A 79 -3.38 -19.09 2.49
N PHE A 80 -4.24 -19.32 1.52
CA PHE A 80 -5.64 -18.94 1.62
C PHE A 80 -6.35 -19.87 2.61
N GLU A 81 -7.33 -19.34 3.33
CA GLU A 81 -8.22 -20.14 4.18
C GLU A 81 -8.98 -21.14 3.32
N GLU A 82 -9.42 -20.70 2.14
CA GLU A 82 -10.08 -21.52 1.14
C GLU A 82 -9.37 -21.38 -0.22
N PRO A 83 -9.05 -22.47 -0.91
CA PRO A 83 -8.50 -22.41 -2.26
C PRO A 83 -9.46 -21.73 -3.25
N TYR A 84 -8.91 -20.95 -4.18
CA TYR A 84 -9.69 -20.42 -5.30
C TYR A 84 -9.75 -21.41 -6.47
N ASP A 85 -10.89 -21.48 -7.15
CA ASP A 85 -11.05 -22.25 -8.40
C ASP A 85 -10.03 -21.88 -9.50
N ARG A 86 -9.49 -20.66 -9.47
CA ARG A 86 -8.44 -20.14 -10.35
C ARG A 86 -7.55 -19.19 -9.58
N CYS A 87 -6.28 -19.05 -10.00
CA CYS A 87 -5.35 -18.08 -9.41
C CYS A 87 -6.03 -16.71 -9.24
N PRO A 88 -6.21 -16.23 -7.99
CA PRO A 88 -6.86 -14.96 -7.73
C PRO A 88 -5.97 -13.80 -8.19
N LYS A 89 -6.52 -12.59 -8.16
CA LYS A 89 -5.70 -11.38 -8.13
C LYS A 89 -5.42 -11.02 -6.69
N ILE A 90 -4.24 -10.46 -6.42
CA ILE A 90 -3.82 -10.09 -5.08
C ILE A 90 -3.35 -8.64 -5.10
N ILE A 91 -3.72 -7.92 -4.05
CA ILE A 91 -3.24 -6.58 -3.75
C ILE A 91 -2.56 -6.65 -2.40
N VAL A 92 -1.40 -5.99 -2.28
CA VAL A 92 -0.58 -5.99 -1.08
C VAL A 92 -0.27 -4.55 -0.72
N TRP A 93 -0.35 -4.19 0.55
CA TRP A 93 0.00 -2.84 0.99
C TRP A 93 0.51 -2.82 2.42
N PHE A 94 1.32 -1.81 2.72
CA PHE A 94 1.76 -1.58 4.08
C PHE A 94 0.63 -0.99 4.92
N THR A 95 0.36 -1.60 6.08
CA THR A 95 -0.50 -1.04 7.12
C THR A 95 0.31 -0.36 8.21
N ALA A 96 1.51 -0.85 8.49
CA ALA A 96 2.45 -0.22 9.42
C ALA A 96 3.87 -0.26 8.87
N LEU A 97 4.61 0.83 9.07
CA LEU A 97 6.01 0.90 8.72
C LEU A 97 6.75 1.76 9.76
N ASP A 98 7.69 1.15 10.47
CA ASP A 98 8.61 1.81 11.40
C ASP A 98 10.00 1.81 10.78
N PHE A 99 10.62 2.98 10.67
CA PHE A 99 11.98 3.08 10.15
C PHE A 99 12.71 4.31 10.67
N LEU A 100 14.04 4.24 10.61
CA LEU A 100 14.94 5.31 11.03
C LEU A 100 15.29 6.18 9.82
N GLY A 101 14.95 7.48 9.86
CA GLY A 101 15.13 8.41 8.75
C GLY A 101 16.59 8.71 8.33
N ASN A 102 17.58 8.09 8.97
CA ASN A 102 19.00 8.31 8.72
C ASN A 102 19.58 7.36 7.66
N GLU A 103 18.84 6.31 7.29
CA GLU A 103 19.28 5.30 6.33
C GLU A 103 18.53 5.45 5.00
N SER A 104 19.10 4.89 3.92
CA SER A 104 18.39 4.81 2.64
C SER A 104 17.12 4.01 2.82
N CYS A 105 15.99 4.57 2.44
CA CYS A 105 14.68 3.96 2.61
C CYS A 105 14.32 3.23 1.31
N SER A 106 14.17 1.91 1.37
CA SER A 106 13.71 1.10 0.24
C SER A 106 12.77 0.01 0.73
N PHE A 107 11.50 0.37 0.90
CA PHE A 107 10.45 -0.52 1.37
C PHE A 107 9.63 -1.02 0.18
N TYR A 108 9.33 -2.31 0.14
CA TYR A 108 8.35 -2.85 -0.78
C TYR A 108 7.68 -4.08 -0.17
N ALA A 109 6.43 -4.32 -0.56
CA ALA A 109 5.68 -5.52 -0.27
C ALA A 109 4.90 -5.93 -1.53
N ARG A 110 5.08 -7.17 -1.99
CA ARG A 110 4.46 -7.64 -3.22
C ARG A 110 4.09 -9.13 -3.16
N ALA A 111 3.05 -9.49 -3.89
CA ALA A 111 2.67 -10.87 -4.09
C ALA A 111 3.37 -11.45 -5.32
N GLU A 112 3.99 -12.61 -5.17
CA GLU A 112 4.62 -13.40 -6.22
C GLU A 112 4.10 -14.83 -6.21
N ASN A 113 4.32 -15.57 -7.30
CA ASN A 113 3.96 -16.99 -7.40
C ASN A 113 2.51 -17.27 -6.96
N ILE A 114 1.56 -16.49 -7.48
CA ILE A 114 0.15 -16.55 -7.10
C ILE A 114 -0.48 -17.84 -7.64
N GLY A 115 -0.77 -18.77 -6.74
CA GLY A 115 -1.46 -20.03 -6.99
C GLY A 115 -2.93 -20.00 -6.56
N GLN A 116 -3.61 -21.13 -6.70
CA GLN A 116 -4.98 -21.32 -6.22
C GLN A 116 -5.06 -21.40 -4.70
N ASP A 117 -4.01 -21.92 -4.05
CA ASP A 117 -3.99 -22.18 -2.59
C ASP A 117 -3.26 -21.10 -1.80
N GLY A 118 -2.59 -20.16 -2.48
CA GLY A 118 -1.79 -19.15 -1.81
C GLY A 118 -0.87 -18.36 -2.74
N PHE A 119 0.06 -17.63 -2.14
CA PHE A 119 1.07 -16.85 -2.84
C PHE A 119 2.33 -16.69 -1.96
N LYS A 120 3.39 -16.18 -2.57
CA LYS A 120 4.59 -15.75 -1.84
C LYS A 120 4.55 -14.25 -1.61
N LEU A 121 4.56 -13.82 -0.36
CA LEU A 121 4.70 -12.42 0.03
C LEU A 121 6.19 -12.08 0.10
N GLN A 122 6.67 -11.25 -0.81
CA GLN A 122 8.02 -10.70 -0.73
C GLN A 122 8.00 -9.31 -0.12
N HIS A 123 8.86 -9.06 0.85
CA HIS A 123 8.98 -7.75 1.50
C HIS A 123 10.42 -7.42 1.93
N SER A 124 10.77 -6.14 1.95
CA SER A 124 12.12 -5.69 2.32
C SER A 124 12.31 -5.24 3.76
N GLU A 125 11.23 -4.99 4.51
CA GLU A 125 11.35 -4.33 5.81
C GLU A 125 11.20 -5.28 7.00
N GLN A 126 11.97 -5.01 8.05
CA GLN A 126 11.83 -5.62 9.36
C GLN A 126 10.82 -4.82 10.17
N LYS A 127 9.86 -5.49 10.83
CA LYS A 127 8.82 -4.82 11.64
C LYS A 127 7.86 -3.94 10.84
N ALA A 128 7.54 -4.37 9.62
CA ALA A 128 6.38 -3.86 8.90
C ALA A 128 5.14 -4.73 9.18
N SER A 129 3.97 -4.13 9.06
CA SER A 129 2.72 -4.88 8.92
C SER A 129 2.22 -4.67 7.50
N VAL A 130 1.86 -5.77 6.84
CA VAL A 130 1.41 -5.80 5.46
C VAL A 130 0.02 -6.41 5.43
N ALA A 131 -0.95 -5.71 4.87
CA ALA A 131 -2.24 -6.31 4.55
C ALA A 131 -2.23 -6.81 3.11
N TRP A 132 -3.05 -7.82 2.86
CA TRP A 132 -3.30 -8.33 1.52
C TRP A 132 -4.77 -8.63 1.33
N LEU A 133 -5.23 -8.49 0.08
CA LEU A 133 -6.57 -8.84 -0.38
C LEU A 133 -6.43 -9.72 -1.61
N ALA A 134 -6.89 -10.97 -1.52
CA ALA A 134 -7.07 -11.87 -2.63
C ALA A 134 -8.52 -11.82 -3.10
N PHE A 135 -8.75 -11.87 -4.41
CA PHE A 135 -10.10 -11.94 -4.97
C PHE A 135 -10.13 -12.65 -6.32
N SER A 136 -11.29 -13.21 -6.66
CA SER A 136 -11.47 -13.97 -7.90
C SER A 136 -11.06 -13.17 -9.15
N ASN A 137 -10.17 -13.75 -9.96
CA ASN A 137 -9.73 -13.14 -11.22
C ASN A 137 -10.86 -13.01 -12.26
N ARG A 138 -11.99 -13.69 -12.04
CA ARG A 138 -13.18 -13.62 -12.89
C ARG A 138 -14.16 -12.54 -12.47
N SER A 139 -13.93 -11.87 -11.33
CA SER A 139 -14.82 -10.82 -10.86
C SER A 139 -14.93 -9.72 -11.91
N LYS A 140 -16.17 -9.46 -12.34
CA LYS A 140 -16.50 -8.35 -13.24
C LYS A 140 -16.78 -7.05 -12.46
N ARG A 141 -17.00 -7.17 -11.14
CA ARG A 141 -17.29 -6.08 -10.21
C ARG A 141 -16.03 -5.42 -9.67
N ILE A 142 -14.90 -6.13 -9.70
CA ILE A 142 -13.62 -5.66 -9.19
C ILE A 142 -12.65 -5.42 -10.34
N LYS A 143 -12.00 -4.26 -10.32
CA LYS A 143 -10.84 -3.97 -11.18
C LYS A 143 -9.68 -3.60 -10.28
N SER A 144 -8.47 -3.97 -10.68
CA SER A 144 -7.26 -3.62 -9.96
C SER A 144 -6.10 -3.44 -10.91
N GLY A 145 -5.05 -2.81 -10.41
CA GLY A 145 -3.79 -2.67 -11.11
C GLY A 145 -2.71 -2.08 -10.21
N HIS A 146 -1.58 -1.83 -10.85
CA HIS A 146 -0.38 -1.28 -10.25
C HIS A 146 0.04 -0.06 -11.06
N ASP A 147 0.58 0.96 -10.40
CA ASP A 147 1.21 2.11 -11.04
C ASP A 147 2.40 2.58 -10.18
N THR A 148 3.34 3.28 -10.81
CA THR A 148 4.55 3.81 -10.17
C THR A 148 4.74 5.26 -10.55
N CYS A 149 5.24 6.10 -9.65
CA CYS A 149 5.51 7.52 -9.95
C CYS A 149 6.83 7.78 -10.72
N THR A 150 7.21 6.93 -11.68
CA THR A 150 8.43 7.11 -12.51
C THR A 150 8.13 7.83 -13.83
N LYS A 151 9.15 8.51 -14.39
CA LYS A 151 9.06 9.32 -15.62
C LYS A 151 8.81 8.52 -16.89
N GLU A 152 8.94 7.19 -16.86
CA GLU A 152 8.78 6.43 -18.09
C GLU A 152 7.35 6.57 -18.63
N PRO A 153 7.20 7.06 -19.87
CA PRO A 153 5.89 7.14 -20.50
C PRO A 153 5.35 5.72 -20.60
N HIS A 154 4.18 5.50 -20.00
CA HIS A 154 3.35 4.30 -20.03
C HIS A 154 3.47 3.52 -21.36
N ALA A 155 4.49 2.66 -21.47
CA ALA A 155 4.36 1.43 -22.21
C ALA A 155 3.65 0.46 -21.27
N SER A 156 2.34 0.65 -21.14
CA SER A 156 1.38 -0.28 -20.57
C SER A 156 1.34 -1.58 -21.39
N LYS A 157 2.49 -2.25 -21.54
CA LYS A 157 2.57 -3.62 -22.03
C LYS A 157 2.45 -4.55 -20.84
N ARG A 158 1.19 -4.77 -20.48
CA ARG A 158 0.64 -6.06 -20.02
C ARG A 158 1.69 -7.15 -19.76
N ARG A 159 2.35 -7.12 -18.60
CA ARG A 159 2.84 -8.31 -17.92
C ARG A 159 2.76 -8.05 -16.43
N PHE A 160 1.66 -8.52 -15.83
CA PHE A 160 1.76 -9.03 -14.48
C PHE A 160 2.93 -10.04 -14.50
N PHE A 161 3.83 -9.94 -13.53
CA PHE A 161 4.99 -10.82 -13.29
C PHE A 161 6.26 -10.56 -14.14
N SER A 162 6.99 -9.49 -13.82
CA SER A 162 8.46 -9.54 -13.57
C SER A 162 8.97 -8.14 -13.22
N TYR A 163 9.16 -7.87 -11.92
CA TYR A 163 9.73 -6.61 -11.44
C TYR A 163 11.26 -6.70 -11.39
N GLN A 164 11.93 -6.32 -12.48
CA GLN A 164 13.34 -5.94 -12.42
C GLN A 164 13.41 -4.42 -12.24
N LEU A 165 13.81 -3.99 -11.04
CA LEU A 165 14.05 -2.59 -10.73
C LEU A 165 15.40 -2.20 -11.37
N SER A 166 15.36 -1.50 -12.51
CA SER A 166 16.54 -0.82 -13.04
C SER A 166 16.92 0.34 -12.10
N SER A 167 18.21 0.58 -11.90
CA SER A 167 18.74 1.59 -10.96
C SER A 167 18.65 3.02 -11.48
N ASP A 168 18.30 3.22 -12.75
CA ASP A 168 18.59 4.47 -13.48
C ASP A 168 17.33 5.24 -13.90
N GLU A 169 16.16 4.90 -13.36
CA GLU A 169 14.91 5.60 -13.69
C GLU A 169 14.79 6.94 -12.96
N GLU A 170 14.75 8.05 -13.71
CA GLU A 170 14.44 9.37 -13.16
C GLU A 170 13.01 9.41 -12.57
N CYS A 171 12.89 9.92 -11.35
CA CYS A 171 11.60 10.13 -10.67
C CYS A 171 10.90 11.38 -11.23
N LEU A 172 9.57 11.34 -11.41
CA LEU A 172 8.76 12.50 -11.87
C LEU A 172 8.82 13.67 -10.89
N ASP A 173 8.46 14.85 -11.38
CA ASP A 173 8.14 15.96 -10.50
C ASP A 173 6.92 15.56 -9.66
N VAL A 174 7.03 15.83 -8.35
CA VAL A 174 6.22 15.15 -7.34
C VAL A 174 4.81 15.72 -7.18
N ASN A 175 4.20 16.09 -8.30
CA ASN A 175 2.85 16.62 -8.43
C ASN A 175 2.16 16.18 -9.74
N ASP A 176 2.78 15.31 -10.53
CA ASP A 176 2.19 14.88 -11.80
C ASP A 176 0.94 14.00 -11.57
N GLU A 177 -0.16 14.45 -12.15
CA GLU A 177 -1.44 13.74 -12.13
C GLU A 177 -1.40 12.59 -13.14
N ARG A 178 -1.61 11.36 -12.66
CA ARG A 178 -1.64 10.15 -13.49
C ARG A 178 -3.08 9.65 -13.65
N ALA A 179 -3.50 9.46 -14.90
CA ALA A 179 -4.83 8.94 -15.22
C ALA A 179 -4.79 7.41 -15.39
N ILE A 180 -5.70 6.73 -14.71
CA ILE A 180 -5.99 5.30 -14.87
C ILE A 180 -7.29 5.14 -15.63
N ILE A 181 -7.25 4.44 -16.76
CA ILE A 181 -8.42 4.10 -17.57
C ILE A 181 -8.75 2.63 -17.34
N PHE A 182 -9.98 2.34 -16.93
CA PHE A 182 -10.44 0.97 -16.76
C PHE A 182 -10.64 0.30 -18.13
N GLU A 183 -10.09 -0.90 -18.32
CA GLU A 183 -10.26 -1.68 -19.57
C GLU A 183 -11.73 -1.94 -19.94
N ARG A 184 -12.61 -1.96 -18.94
CA ARG A 184 -14.07 -2.03 -19.10
C ARG A 184 -14.69 -0.92 -18.27
N LEU A 185 -15.82 -0.37 -18.70
CA LEU A 185 -16.51 0.67 -17.95
C LEU A 185 -17.32 0.07 -16.81
N PHE A 186 -17.46 0.79 -15.70
CA PHE A 186 -18.46 0.47 -14.68
C PHE A 186 -19.83 1.05 -15.08
N LYS A 187 -20.93 0.53 -14.52
CA LYS A 187 -22.27 1.10 -14.73
C LYS A 187 -22.46 2.43 -14.00
N ARG A 188 -21.72 2.62 -12.91
CA ARG A 188 -21.69 3.80 -12.04
C ARG A 188 -20.25 4.10 -11.66
N THR A 189 -19.98 5.28 -11.11
CA THR A 189 -18.67 5.57 -10.52
C THR A 189 -18.38 4.54 -9.42
N PRO A 190 -17.29 3.74 -9.53
CA PRO A 190 -16.96 2.73 -8.54
C PRO A 190 -16.50 3.37 -7.23
N ARG A 191 -16.33 2.58 -6.17
CA ARG A 191 -15.49 2.96 -5.02
C ARG A 191 -14.07 2.54 -5.34
N THR A 192 -13.11 3.48 -5.32
CA THR A 192 -11.71 3.22 -5.68
C THR A 192 -10.82 3.47 -4.47
N PHE A 193 -9.85 2.59 -4.27
CA PHE A 193 -8.83 2.70 -3.25
C PHE A 193 -7.46 2.57 -3.90
N VAL A 194 -6.50 3.32 -3.37
CA VAL A 194 -5.09 3.29 -3.78
C VAL A 194 -4.29 3.09 -2.50
N ALA A 195 -3.33 2.18 -2.54
CA ALA A 195 -2.51 1.81 -1.41
C ALA A 195 -1.04 1.82 -1.80
N ILE A 196 -0.19 2.34 -0.92
CA ILE A 196 1.26 2.38 -1.14
C ILE A 196 1.83 1.00 -0.82
N ASN A 197 2.51 0.41 -1.79
CA ASN A 197 3.14 -0.90 -1.66
C ASN A 197 4.65 -0.87 -1.91
N GLY A 198 5.20 0.27 -2.33
CA GLY A 198 6.64 0.48 -2.44
C GLY A 198 7.04 1.93 -2.26
N ILE A 199 8.16 2.16 -1.59
CA ILE A 199 8.77 3.47 -1.37
C ILE A 199 10.29 3.32 -1.47
N ARG A 200 10.92 4.09 -2.34
CA ARG A 200 12.36 4.23 -2.43
C ARG A 200 12.73 5.71 -2.33
N MET A 201 13.64 6.04 -1.42
CA MET A 201 14.05 7.41 -1.15
C MET A 201 15.51 7.44 -0.67
N GLU A 202 16.22 8.50 -1.06
CA GLU A 202 17.58 8.78 -0.59
C GLU A 202 17.63 9.04 0.93
N PRO A 203 18.75 8.70 1.60
CA PRO A 203 18.94 8.97 3.02
C PRO A 203 18.87 10.47 3.35
N GLY A 204 18.44 10.80 4.56
CA GLY A 204 18.43 12.17 5.08
C GLY A 204 17.31 13.06 4.52
N LYS A 205 16.41 12.53 3.69
CA LYS A 205 15.20 13.22 3.25
C LYS A 205 14.07 13.00 4.26
N LYS A 206 13.28 14.05 4.52
CA LYS A 206 12.06 13.92 5.32
C LYS A 206 11.01 13.20 4.49
N MET A 207 10.63 11.98 4.87
CA MET A 207 9.52 11.26 4.24
C MET A 207 8.21 11.96 4.56
N ASN A 208 7.64 12.60 3.55
CA ASN A 208 6.26 13.04 3.57
C ASN A 208 5.66 12.56 2.26
N VAL A 209 5.06 11.37 2.29
CA VAL A 209 4.44 10.75 1.12
C VAL A 209 2.93 10.80 1.30
N GLN A 210 2.23 11.38 0.34
CA GLN A 210 0.78 11.41 0.30
C GLN A 210 0.30 11.05 -1.09
N VAL A 211 -0.58 10.05 -1.17
CA VAL A 211 -1.27 9.67 -2.41
C VAL A 211 -2.72 10.16 -2.33
N ARG A 212 -3.22 10.77 -3.41
CA ARG A 212 -4.60 11.26 -3.50
C ARG A 212 -5.26 10.75 -4.78
N ILE A 213 -6.56 10.45 -4.71
CA ILE A 213 -7.40 10.12 -5.85
C ILE A 213 -8.23 11.36 -6.23
N SER A 214 -8.39 11.61 -7.52
CA SER A 214 -9.21 12.68 -8.08
C SER A 214 -9.92 12.23 -9.36
N LYS A 215 -10.82 13.07 -9.89
CA LYS A 215 -11.53 12.86 -11.19
C LYS A 215 -12.11 11.46 -11.38
N GLN A 216 -12.68 10.89 -10.32
CA GLN A 216 -13.20 9.53 -10.34
C GLN A 216 -14.50 9.44 -11.15
N SER A 217 -14.56 8.47 -12.05
CA SER A 217 -15.69 8.24 -12.97
C SER A 217 -15.89 6.74 -13.24
N ALA A 218 -16.92 6.39 -14.00
CA ALA A 218 -17.15 5.02 -14.45
C ALA A 218 -16.04 4.50 -15.41
N GLN A 219 -15.29 5.41 -16.03
CA GLN A 219 -14.25 5.13 -17.01
C GLN A 219 -12.86 5.01 -16.38
N GLY A 220 -12.64 5.63 -15.23
CA GLY A 220 -11.31 5.74 -14.64
C GLY A 220 -11.24 6.70 -13.48
N PHE A 221 -10.02 6.96 -13.04
CA PHE A 221 -9.71 7.95 -12.02
C PHE A 221 -8.33 8.54 -12.28
N SER A 222 -8.05 9.67 -11.69
CA SER A 222 -6.71 10.22 -11.60
C SER A 222 -6.15 9.99 -10.21
N TRP A 223 -4.84 9.85 -10.09
CA TRP A 223 -4.15 9.90 -8.81
C TRP A 223 -2.94 10.82 -8.87
N THR A 224 -2.60 11.41 -7.73
CA THR A 224 -1.40 12.22 -7.54
C THR A 224 -0.61 11.68 -6.36
N CYS A 225 0.68 11.92 -6.37
CA CYS A 225 1.58 11.62 -5.26
C CYS A 225 2.37 12.87 -4.91
N GLU A 226 2.30 13.30 -3.65
CA GLU A 226 3.18 14.31 -3.06
C GLU A 226 4.26 13.56 -2.26
N ALA A 227 5.53 13.71 -2.62
CA ALA A 227 6.68 13.05 -2.00
C ALA A 227 7.95 13.93 -2.16
N PRO A 228 9.06 13.62 -1.47
CA PRO A 228 10.32 14.34 -1.68
C PRO A 228 10.88 14.15 -3.10
N PRO A 229 11.64 15.12 -3.64
CA PRO A 229 12.32 14.95 -4.92
C PRO A 229 13.22 13.70 -4.93
N GLY A 230 13.16 12.93 -6.02
CA GLY A 230 13.89 11.67 -6.15
C GLY A 230 13.26 10.47 -5.42
N ALA A 231 12.11 10.65 -4.75
CA ALA A 231 11.35 9.53 -4.22
C ALA A 231 10.62 8.78 -5.34
N ARG A 232 10.68 7.45 -5.28
CA ARG A 232 9.87 6.54 -6.10
C ARG A 232 8.84 5.88 -5.20
N ILE A 233 7.58 6.00 -5.58
CA ILE A 233 6.41 5.46 -4.89
C ILE A 233 5.71 4.51 -5.84
N ASP A 234 5.52 3.28 -5.39
CA ASP A 234 4.72 2.27 -6.04
C ASP A 234 3.36 2.20 -5.33
N VAL A 235 2.31 2.09 -6.13
CA VAL A 235 0.94 1.97 -5.64
C VAL A 235 0.22 0.81 -6.29
N ASP A 236 -0.56 0.09 -5.49
CA ASP A 236 -1.61 -0.79 -5.98
C ASP A 236 -2.96 -0.08 -5.84
N TRP A 237 -3.87 -0.37 -6.75
CA TRP A 237 -5.22 0.18 -6.72
C TRP A 237 -6.28 -0.88 -6.96
N ILE A 238 -7.47 -0.64 -6.38
CA ILE A 238 -8.65 -1.47 -6.55
C ILE A 238 -9.89 -0.60 -6.70
N ALA A 239 -10.83 -1.04 -7.54
CA ALA A 239 -12.11 -0.37 -7.77
C ALA A 239 -13.26 -1.38 -7.76
N PHE A 240 -14.30 -1.08 -6.99
CA PHE A 240 -15.52 -1.87 -6.80
C PHE A 240 -16.73 -1.16 -7.44
N GLY A 241 -17.48 -1.82 -8.32
CA GLY A 241 -18.62 -1.18 -9.03
C GLY A 241 -19.85 -2.03 -9.22
#